data_AF-A0ABD1MNP8-F1
#
_entry.id   AF-A0ABD1MNP8-F1
#
_cell.length_a   1.000
_cell.length_b   1.000
_cell.length_c   1.000
_cell.angle_alpha   90.00
_cell.angle_beta   90.00
_cell.angle_gamma   90.00
#
_symmetry.space_group_name_H-M   'P 1'
#
loop_
_entity.id
_entity.type
_entity.pdbx_description
1 polymer ?
#
loop_
_entity_poly.entity_id
_entity_poly.type
_entity_poly.pdbx_seq_one_letter_code
_entity_poly.pdbx_strand_id
1 'polypeptide(L)'
;MAGSEPVSAEGENMAVDAVPRKPRILLAASASVAAIKFANLCHCFSEWADVKAVATGSSLHFIDRASMPKDVILYTDEDEWSSWTKLGDSVLHIELRKWADIMVIAPLSANTLGKIAGGLCDNLLTCIVRAWDFSKPFFVAPAMNTFMWNNPFTERHLIAIDELGISLIPPVTKRLACGDYGNGAMAEPSTIYSTVRLFYESKAQQVEICMLNVETIDGLEDELVEVCMLDLKITDGLETSGSEMKQLK
;
A
#
# COMPACT_ATOMS: atom_id res chain seq x y z
N MET A 1 -34.58 22.90 55.12
CA MET A 1 -35.36 21.88 54.39
C MET A 1 -35.19 22.21 52.91
N ALA A 2 -34.24 21.57 52.24
CA ALA A 2 -34.42 20.30 51.52
C ALA A 2 -35.25 20.49 50.25
N GLY A 3 -34.60 20.32 49.10
CA GLY A 3 -35.21 20.43 47.78
C GLY A 3 -34.14 20.48 46.67
N SER A 4 -33.31 19.45 46.59
CA SER A 4 -32.42 19.19 45.45
C SER A 4 -33.25 18.58 44.31
N GLU A 5 -33.33 19.27 43.17
CA GLU A 5 -33.89 18.70 41.94
C GLU A 5 -32.81 17.84 41.23
N PRO A 6 -33.17 16.67 40.68
CA PRO A 6 -32.21 15.79 40.05
C PRO A 6 -31.88 16.26 38.63
N VAL A 7 -30.58 16.27 38.32
CA VAL A 7 -30.05 16.39 36.96
C VAL A 7 -30.33 15.07 36.24
N SER A 8 -31.28 15.08 35.30
CA SER A 8 -31.48 13.97 34.35
C SER A 8 -30.35 14.01 33.31
N ALA A 9 -29.35 13.15 33.49
CA ALA A 9 -28.38 12.83 32.45
C ALA A 9 -29.04 11.85 31.48
N GLU A 10 -29.65 12.38 30.42
CA GLU A 10 -29.99 11.58 29.25
C GLU A 10 -28.70 11.37 28.45
N GLY A 11 -28.10 10.19 28.62
CA GLY A 11 -27.06 9.70 27.74
C GLY A 11 -27.69 9.38 26.39
N GLU A 12 -27.58 10.29 25.44
CA GLU A 12 -27.80 9.99 24.03
C GLU A 12 -26.68 9.05 23.57
N ASN A 13 -27.03 7.77 23.52
CA ASN A 13 -26.23 6.70 22.95
C ASN A 13 -26.19 6.91 21.42
N MET A 14 -25.26 7.75 20.94
CA MET A 14 -25.00 7.88 19.51
C MET A 14 -24.17 6.69 19.04
N ALA A 15 -24.83 5.56 18.82
CA ALA A 15 -24.33 4.55 17.90
C ALA A 15 -24.38 5.18 16.50
N VAL A 16 -23.28 5.81 16.10
CA VAL A 16 -23.11 6.31 14.73
C VAL A 16 -22.90 5.06 13.88
N ASP A 17 -23.93 4.64 13.14
CA ASP A 17 -23.78 3.70 12.03
C ASP A 17 -22.85 4.33 10.98
N ALA A 18 -21.54 4.22 11.23
CA ALA A 18 -20.52 4.76 10.37
C ALA A 18 -20.49 3.91 9.11
N VAL A 19 -21.14 4.39 8.04
CA VAL A 19 -20.96 3.86 6.69
C VAL A 19 -19.45 3.70 6.47
N PRO A 20 -18.94 2.49 6.18
CA PRO A 20 -17.50 2.28 6.06
C PRO A 20 -16.98 3.20 4.95
N ARG A 21 -16.09 4.13 5.33
CA ARG A 21 -15.50 5.07 4.38
C ARG A 21 -14.75 4.30 3.30
N LYS A 22 -14.70 4.85 2.09
CA LYS A 22 -13.87 4.30 1.03
C LYS A 22 -12.40 4.22 1.51
N PRO A 23 -11.67 3.14 1.16
CA PRO A 23 -10.24 3.07 1.43
C PRO A 23 -9.51 4.17 0.67
N ARG A 24 -8.49 4.76 1.30
CA ARG A 24 -7.62 5.77 0.69
C ARG A 24 -6.37 5.12 0.15
N ILE A 25 -6.23 5.08 -1.17
CA ILE A 25 -5.15 4.40 -1.85
C ILE A 25 -4.21 5.44 -2.45
N LEU A 26 -2.93 5.35 -2.10
CA LEU A 26 -1.88 6.11 -2.75
C LEU A 26 -1.23 5.25 -3.83
N LEU A 27 -1.52 5.57 -5.08
CA LEU A 27 -0.91 4.95 -6.24
C LEU A 27 0.35 5.72 -6.64
N ALA A 28 1.42 5.01 -6.95
CA ALA A 28 2.68 5.60 -7.31
C ALA A 28 3.28 4.98 -8.58
N ALA A 29 3.86 5.82 -9.42
CA ALA A 29 4.55 5.41 -10.63
C ALA A 29 6.03 5.81 -10.58
N SER A 30 6.89 4.84 -10.89
CA SER A 30 8.31 5.08 -11.12
C SER A 30 8.70 4.84 -12.59
N ALA A 31 9.94 5.14 -12.94
CA ALA A 31 10.40 5.21 -14.33
C ALA A 31 10.47 3.82 -15.01
N SER A 32 9.41 3.46 -15.72
CA SER A 32 9.33 2.28 -16.58
C SER A 32 8.35 2.53 -17.71
N VAL A 33 8.57 1.91 -18.87
CA VAL A 33 7.64 2.01 -20.02
C VAL A 33 6.22 1.59 -19.62
N ALA A 34 6.07 0.70 -18.64
CA ALA A 34 4.79 0.28 -18.12
C ALA A 34 3.97 1.42 -17.47
N ALA A 35 4.57 2.57 -17.16
CA ALA A 35 3.86 3.73 -16.61
C ALA A 35 2.86 4.33 -17.61
N ILE A 36 2.91 3.98 -18.90
CA ILE A 36 1.83 4.27 -19.86
C ILE A 36 0.47 3.68 -19.43
N LYS A 37 0.49 2.61 -18.61
CA LYS A 37 -0.72 1.98 -18.06
C LYS A 37 -1.19 2.59 -16.74
N PHE A 38 -0.47 3.58 -16.21
CA PHE A 38 -0.75 4.11 -14.88
C PHE A 38 -2.11 4.79 -14.76
N ALA A 39 -2.55 5.50 -15.80
CA ALA A 39 -3.88 6.08 -15.83
C ALA A 39 -4.99 5.00 -15.77
N ASN A 40 -4.81 3.90 -16.52
CA ASN A 40 -5.73 2.77 -16.47
C ASN A 40 -5.78 2.13 -15.08
N LEU A 41 -4.62 1.98 -14.42
CA LEU A 41 -4.57 1.55 -13.02
C LEU A 41 -5.35 2.48 -12.10
N CYS A 42 -5.20 3.80 -12.25
CA CYS A 42 -5.97 4.76 -11.44
C CYS A 42 -7.48 4.59 -11.66
N HIS A 43 -7.93 4.43 -12.91
CA HIS A 43 -9.34 4.15 -13.22
C HIS A 43 -9.86 2.87 -12.53
N CYS A 44 -9.06 1.78 -12.51
CA CYS A 44 -9.46 0.54 -11.82
C CYS A 44 -9.73 0.75 -10.33
N PHE A 45 -8.99 1.63 -9.66
CA PHE A 45 -9.16 1.88 -8.23
C PHE A 45 -10.23 2.94 -7.91
N SER A 46 -10.44 3.94 -8.78
CA SER A 46 -11.31 5.11 -8.51
C SER A 46 -12.77 4.77 -8.19
N GLU A 47 -13.32 3.66 -8.68
CA GLU A 47 -14.69 3.27 -8.34
C GLU A 47 -14.81 2.82 -6.87
N TRP A 48 -13.82 2.06 -6.40
CA TRP A 48 -13.80 1.41 -5.10
C TRP A 48 -13.16 2.28 -4.00
N ALA A 49 -12.18 3.10 -4.35
CA ALA A 49 -11.31 3.82 -3.42
C ALA A 49 -11.23 5.32 -3.70
N ASP A 50 -10.86 6.08 -2.67
CA ASP A 50 -10.35 7.44 -2.85
C ASP A 50 -8.88 7.33 -3.28
N VAL A 51 -8.54 7.89 -4.45
CA VAL A 51 -7.22 7.68 -5.06
C VAL A 51 -6.45 9.00 -5.13
N LYS A 52 -5.22 8.97 -4.65
CA LYS A 52 -4.19 9.99 -4.96
C LYS A 52 -3.04 9.33 -5.69
N ALA A 53 -2.42 10.07 -6.60
CA ALA A 53 -1.34 9.56 -7.43
C ALA A 53 -0.04 10.32 -7.18
N VAL A 54 1.10 9.63 -7.18
CA VAL A 54 2.44 10.22 -7.13
C VAL A 54 3.26 9.70 -8.30
N ALA A 55 3.97 10.59 -9.01
CA ALA A 55 4.84 10.21 -10.11
C ALA A 55 6.24 10.79 -9.91
N THR A 56 7.25 9.94 -10.06
CA THR A 56 8.65 10.41 -10.15
C THR A 56 8.84 11.24 -11.44
N GLY A 57 9.74 12.21 -11.43
CA GLY A 57 10.01 13.03 -12.62
C GLY A 57 10.27 12.22 -13.89
N SER A 58 11.06 11.15 -13.81
CA SER A 58 11.36 10.27 -14.95
C SER A 58 10.16 9.42 -15.43
N SER A 59 9.15 9.17 -14.59
CA SER A 59 7.94 8.46 -15.00
C SER A 59 7.00 9.32 -15.86
N LEU A 60 7.10 10.65 -15.73
CA LEU A 60 6.29 11.61 -16.50
C LEU A 60 6.56 11.56 -18.00
N HIS A 61 7.68 10.96 -18.44
CA HIS A 61 7.94 10.70 -19.86
C HIS A 61 6.97 9.69 -20.49
N PHE A 62 6.33 8.85 -19.67
CA PHE A 62 5.45 7.78 -20.14
C PHE A 62 3.99 8.00 -19.75
N ILE A 63 3.73 8.83 -18.74
CA ILE A 63 2.38 9.10 -18.24
C ILE A 63 1.75 10.22 -19.07
N ASP A 64 0.67 9.91 -19.76
CA ASP A 64 -0.19 10.93 -20.35
C ASP A 64 -1.13 11.52 -19.29
N ARG A 65 -0.84 12.74 -18.84
CA ARG A 65 -1.66 13.46 -17.85
C ARG A 65 -3.11 13.64 -18.29
N ALA A 66 -3.39 13.74 -19.60
CA ALA A 66 -4.76 13.90 -20.11
C ALA A 66 -5.61 12.63 -19.96
N SER A 67 -4.96 11.47 -19.83
CA SER A 67 -5.64 10.18 -19.66
C SER A 67 -6.02 9.86 -18.21
N MET A 68 -5.49 10.63 -17.25
CA MET A 68 -5.75 10.43 -15.81
C MET A 68 -7.23 10.69 -15.47
N PRO A 69 -7.82 9.95 -14.50
CA PRO A 69 -9.16 10.24 -14.01
C PRO A 69 -9.23 11.65 -13.43
N LYS A 70 -10.34 12.37 -13.69
CA LYS A 70 -10.50 13.78 -13.28
C LYS A 70 -10.41 14.01 -11.77
N ASP A 71 -10.86 13.03 -10.99
CA ASP A 71 -10.91 13.11 -9.53
C ASP A 71 -9.60 12.64 -8.87
N VAL A 72 -8.60 12.23 -9.67
CA VAL A 72 -7.29 11.79 -9.17
C VAL A 72 -6.26 12.90 -9.33
N ILE A 73 -5.79 13.42 -8.19
CA ILE A 73 -4.71 14.40 -8.16
C ILE A 73 -3.37 13.67 -8.34
N LEU A 74 -2.58 14.09 -9.33
CA LEU A 74 -1.23 13.60 -9.59
C LEU A 74 -0.20 14.56 -9.01
N TYR A 75 0.47 14.13 -7.94
CA TYR A 75 1.54 14.87 -7.28
C TYR A 75 2.92 14.51 -7.86
N THR A 76 3.80 15.50 -7.94
CA THR A 76 5.20 15.36 -8.38
C THR A 76 6.15 16.05 -7.41
N ASP A 77 7.46 15.92 -7.64
CA ASP A 77 8.50 16.49 -6.77
C ASP A 77 8.37 18.02 -6.64
N GLU A 78 7.83 18.69 -7.67
CA GLU A 78 7.57 20.13 -7.65
C GLU A 78 6.48 20.53 -6.63
N ASP A 79 5.51 19.65 -6.36
CA ASP A 79 4.42 19.92 -5.41
C ASP A 79 4.89 19.91 -3.96
N GLU A 80 5.99 19.20 -3.67
CA GLU A 80 6.59 19.16 -2.35
C GLU A 80 7.09 20.53 -1.91
N TRP A 81 7.74 21.25 -2.83
CA TRP A 81 8.32 22.57 -2.57
C TRP A 81 7.31 23.71 -2.75
N SER A 82 6.29 23.54 -3.60
CA SER A 82 5.24 24.55 -3.75
C SER A 82 4.38 24.69 -2.49
N SER A 83 4.28 23.61 -1.71
CA SER A 83 3.47 23.54 -0.49
C SER A 83 4.19 24.05 0.77
N TRP A 84 5.53 24.14 0.75
CA TRP A 84 6.35 24.47 1.92
C TRP A 84 7.09 25.80 1.74
N THR A 85 6.64 26.85 2.43
CA THR A 85 7.23 28.20 2.34
C THR A 85 7.86 28.68 3.63
N LYS A 86 7.35 28.19 4.78
CA LYS A 86 7.85 28.56 6.10
C LYS A 86 7.81 27.37 7.06
N LEU A 87 8.62 27.48 8.11
CA LEU A 87 8.60 26.52 9.21
C LEU A 87 7.20 26.48 9.85
N GLY A 88 6.59 25.30 9.86
CA GLY A 88 5.21 25.09 10.32
C GLY A 88 4.20 24.82 9.20
N ASP A 89 4.56 25.06 7.93
CA ASP A 89 3.77 24.58 6.80
C ASP A 89 3.80 23.05 6.73
N SER A 90 2.75 22.47 6.17
CA SER A 90 2.65 21.03 6.08
C SER A 90 3.62 20.47 5.04
N VAL A 91 4.14 19.28 5.34
CA VAL A 91 5.13 18.60 4.51
C VAL A 91 4.42 17.52 3.71
N LEU A 92 4.35 17.70 2.39
CA LEU A 92 3.49 16.92 1.50
C LEU A 92 3.70 15.40 1.63
N HIS A 93 4.95 14.91 1.65
CA HIS A 93 5.20 13.47 1.78
C HIS A 93 4.67 12.89 3.11
N ILE A 94 4.71 13.67 4.20
CA ILE A 94 4.14 13.27 5.50
C ILE A 94 2.61 13.29 5.44
N GLU A 95 2.01 14.27 4.78
CA GLU A 95 0.56 14.32 4.61
C GLU A 95 0.02 13.15 3.79
N LEU A 96 0.68 12.84 2.67
CA LEU A 96 0.29 11.70 1.82
C LEU A 96 0.43 10.38 2.58
N ARG A 97 1.52 10.19 3.35
CA ARG A 97 1.71 9.03 4.24
C ARG A 97 0.61 8.92 5.30
N LYS A 98 0.22 10.04 5.91
CA LYS A 98 -0.86 10.06 6.91
C LYS A 98 -2.22 9.75 6.28
N TRP A 99 -2.49 10.32 5.12
CA TRP A 99 -3.74 10.19 4.40
C TRP A 99 -4.01 8.78 3.88
N ALA A 100 -2.98 8.11 3.35
CA ALA A 100 -3.12 6.81 2.71
C ALA A 100 -3.33 5.67 3.72
N ASP A 101 -4.29 4.80 3.45
CA ASP A 101 -4.46 3.52 4.17
C ASP A 101 -3.59 2.42 3.55
N ILE A 102 -3.41 2.47 2.22
CA ILE A 102 -2.60 1.51 1.45
C ILE A 102 -1.74 2.28 0.44
N MET A 103 -0.52 1.80 0.21
CA MET A 103 0.36 2.27 -0.86
C MET A 103 0.53 1.20 -1.93
N VAL A 104 0.53 1.60 -3.20
CA VAL A 104 0.84 0.73 -4.34
C VAL A 104 1.82 1.42 -5.28
N ILE A 105 3.01 0.85 -5.50
CA ILE A 105 3.94 1.32 -6.54
C ILE A 105 3.82 0.43 -7.77
N ALA A 106 3.25 0.95 -8.85
CA ALA A 106 3.00 0.22 -10.08
C ALA A 106 3.04 1.17 -11.30
N PRO A 107 4.14 1.20 -12.07
CA PRO A 107 5.29 0.30 -11.99
C PRO A 107 6.33 0.67 -10.92
N LEU A 108 6.98 -0.35 -10.36
CA LEU A 108 8.24 -0.23 -9.63
C LEU A 108 9.44 -0.52 -10.56
N SER A 109 10.27 0.50 -10.80
CA SER A 109 11.50 0.42 -11.58
C SER A 109 12.64 -0.16 -10.74
N ALA A 110 13.64 -0.75 -11.37
CA ALA A 110 14.82 -1.27 -10.67
C ALA A 110 15.56 -0.17 -9.88
N ASN A 111 15.58 1.06 -10.40
CA ASN A 111 16.20 2.20 -9.73
C ASN A 111 15.46 2.54 -8.43
N THR A 112 14.15 2.73 -8.48
CA THR A 112 13.34 2.99 -7.28
C THR A 112 13.39 1.82 -6.30
N LEU A 113 13.40 0.57 -6.79
CA LEU A 113 13.59 -0.61 -5.95
C LEU A 113 14.91 -0.53 -5.16
N GLY A 114 16.02 -0.22 -5.84
CA GLY A 114 17.31 -0.05 -5.18
C GLY A 114 17.34 1.12 -4.19
N LYS A 115 16.66 2.22 -4.51
CA LYS A 115 16.53 3.36 -3.58
C LYS A 115 15.76 3.00 -2.32
N ILE A 116 14.65 2.26 -2.45
CA ILE A 116 13.84 1.81 -1.32
C ILE A 116 14.65 0.84 -0.45
N ALA A 117 15.27 -0.17 -1.07
CA ALA A 117 16.12 -1.13 -0.34
C ALA A 117 17.32 -0.47 0.35
N GLY A 118 17.87 0.60 -0.24
CA GLY A 118 18.95 1.40 0.35
C GLY A 118 18.48 2.48 1.34
N GLY A 119 17.18 2.63 1.57
CA GLY A 119 16.62 3.64 2.48
C GLY A 119 16.85 5.08 2.04
N LEU A 120 16.98 5.33 0.73
CA LEU A 120 17.16 6.67 0.16
C LEU A 120 15.81 7.42 0.10
N CYS A 121 15.86 8.75 0.21
CA CYS A 121 14.71 9.65 0.19
C CYS A 121 15.06 10.94 -0.55
N ASP A 122 15.18 10.86 -1.87
CA ASP A 122 15.68 11.95 -2.73
C ASP A 122 14.64 12.50 -3.72
N ASN A 123 13.39 12.04 -3.61
CA ASN A 123 12.23 12.55 -4.35
C ASN A 123 10.95 12.26 -3.55
N LEU A 124 9.83 12.87 -3.95
CA LEU A 124 8.56 12.79 -3.23
C LEU A 124 8.17 11.34 -2.94
N LEU A 125 8.27 10.46 -3.95
CA LEU A 125 7.92 9.04 -3.80
C LEU A 125 8.78 8.34 -2.74
N THR A 126 10.10 8.47 -2.81
CA THR A 126 11.01 7.79 -1.89
C THR A 126 10.98 8.41 -0.49
N CYS A 127 10.69 9.70 -0.36
CA CYS A 127 10.40 10.35 0.93
C CYS A 127 9.15 9.75 1.60
N ILE A 128 8.06 9.53 0.84
CA ILE A 128 6.85 8.87 1.36
C ILE A 128 7.17 7.47 1.84
N VAL A 129 7.90 6.68 1.04
CA VAL A 129 8.30 5.32 1.40
C VAL A 129 9.18 5.31 2.65
N ARG A 130 10.14 6.24 2.74
CA ARG A 130 11.05 6.30 3.88
C ARG A 130 10.36 6.62 5.20
N ALA A 131 9.24 7.34 5.14
CA ALA A 131 8.38 7.68 6.26
C ALA A 131 7.20 6.70 6.46
N TRP A 132 7.11 5.65 5.64
CA TRP A 132 5.96 4.77 5.60
C TRP A 132 5.76 4.00 6.92
N ASP A 133 4.49 3.69 7.21
CA ASP A 133 4.11 2.80 8.30
C ASP A 133 4.01 1.38 7.78
N PHE A 134 4.91 0.48 8.15
CA PHE A 134 4.81 -0.90 7.66
C PHE A 134 3.69 -1.72 8.31
N SER A 135 2.98 -1.16 9.30
CA SER A 135 1.67 -1.71 9.71
C SER A 135 0.57 -1.49 8.67
N LYS A 136 0.75 -0.51 7.75
CA LYS A 136 -0.16 -0.26 6.63
C LYS A 136 0.25 -1.10 5.42
N PRO A 137 -0.71 -1.68 4.68
CA PRO A 137 -0.40 -2.49 3.53
C PRO A 137 0.36 -1.71 2.45
N PHE A 138 1.40 -2.32 1.90
CA PHE A 138 2.23 -1.73 0.88
C PHE A 138 2.53 -2.77 -0.19
N PHE A 139 2.04 -2.50 -1.41
CA PHE A 139 2.23 -3.36 -2.57
C PHE A 139 3.18 -2.74 -3.59
N VAL A 140 3.93 -3.60 -4.29
CA VAL A 140 4.77 -3.19 -5.41
C VAL A 140 4.55 -4.10 -6.61
N ALA A 141 4.49 -3.53 -7.81
CA ALA A 141 4.42 -4.26 -9.07
C ALA A 141 5.64 -3.90 -9.94
N PRO A 142 6.73 -4.69 -9.89
CA PRO A 142 7.94 -4.41 -10.64
C PRO A 142 7.73 -4.43 -12.15
N ALA A 143 8.45 -3.56 -12.85
CA ALA A 143 8.44 -3.50 -14.31
C ALA A 143 9.80 -3.08 -14.87
N MET A 144 10.55 -4.05 -15.37
CA MET A 144 11.91 -3.87 -15.90
C MET A 144 12.24 -4.90 -16.98
N ASN A 145 13.30 -4.66 -17.75
CA ASN A 145 13.75 -5.63 -18.75
C ASN A 145 14.19 -6.96 -18.09
N THR A 146 14.07 -8.09 -18.80
CA THR A 146 14.44 -9.43 -18.32
C THR A 146 15.86 -9.51 -17.75
N PHE A 147 16.84 -8.85 -18.37
CA PHE A 147 18.22 -8.83 -17.89
C PHE A 147 18.36 -8.06 -16.57
N MET A 148 17.54 -7.02 -16.37
CA MET A 148 17.48 -6.32 -15.09
C MET A 148 16.77 -7.16 -14.03
N TRP A 149 15.70 -7.85 -14.40
CA TRP A 149 14.98 -8.76 -13.50
C TRP A 149 15.88 -9.89 -13.00
N ASN A 150 16.62 -10.52 -13.92
CA ASN A 150 17.55 -11.62 -13.61
C ASN A 150 18.87 -11.14 -12.97
N ASN A 151 19.05 -9.83 -12.79
CA ASN A 151 20.23 -9.32 -12.13
C ASN A 151 20.18 -9.65 -10.62
N PRO A 152 21.28 -10.14 -10.01
CA PRO A 152 21.30 -10.50 -8.59
C PRO A 152 20.96 -9.34 -7.64
N PHE A 153 21.14 -8.08 -8.05
CA PHE A 153 20.70 -6.94 -7.25
C PHE A 153 19.18 -6.87 -7.12
N THR A 154 18.43 -7.26 -8.16
CA THR A 154 16.96 -7.25 -8.09
C THR A 154 16.48 -8.22 -7.02
N GLU A 155 16.99 -9.45 -7.03
CA GLU A 155 16.65 -10.44 -6.00
C GLU A 155 17.02 -9.95 -4.59
N ARG A 156 18.23 -9.41 -4.39
CA ARG A 156 18.66 -8.87 -3.10
C ARG A 156 17.78 -7.72 -2.60
N HIS A 157 17.41 -6.81 -3.49
CA HIS A 157 16.54 -5.70 -3.12
C HIS A 157 15.10 -6.17 -2.85
N LEU A 158 14.61 -7.17 -3.59
CA LEU A 158 13.29 -7.77 -3.33
C LEU A 158 13.24 -8.42 -1.95
N ILE A 159 14.27 -9.18 -1.57
CA ILE A 159 14.39 -9.75 -0.22
C ILE A 159 14.39 -8.64 0.84
N ALA A 160 15.17 -7.57 0.63
CA ALA A 160 15.25 -6.48 1.61
C ALA A 160 13.91 -5.75 1.82
N ILE A 161 13.08 -5.61 0.77
CA ILE A 161 11.75 -4.99 0.93
C ILE A 161 10.70 -5.97 1.47
N ASP A 162 10.86 -7.26 1.20
CA ASP A 162 10.01 -8.33 1.73
C ASP A 162 10.15 -8.44 3.25
N GLU A 163 11.38 -8.32 3.77
CA GLU A 163 11.66 -8.24 5.22
C GLU A 163 10.97 -7.04 5.91
N LEU A 164 10.59 -6.01 5.16
CA LEU A 164 9.82 -4.87 5.66
C LEU A 164 8.29 -5.11 5.62
N GLY A 165 7.83 -6.25 5.12
CA GLY A 165 6.42 -6.56 4.91
C GLY A 165 5.83 -5.96 3.63
N ILE A 166 6.67 -5.56 2.66
CA ILE A 166 6.18 -5.07 1.36
C ILE A 166 5.76 -6.25 0.49
N SER A 167 4.48 -6.28 0.10
CA SER A 167 3.91 -7.35 -0.70
C SER A 167 4.24 -7.20 -2.19
N LEU A 168 4.93 -8.20 -2.75
CA LEU A 168 5.28 -8.26 -4.17
C LEU A 168 4.11 -8.77 -5.03
N ILE A 169 3.71 -7.98 -6.02
CA ILE A 169 2.88 -8.45 -7.14
C ILE A 169 3.82 -8.81 -8.30
N PRO A 170 4.00 -10.11 -8.60
CA PRO A 170 5.07 -10.56 -9.47
C PRO A 170 4.87 -10.06 -10.91
N PRO A 171 5.97 -9.81 -11.64
CA PRO A 171 5.89 -9.49 -13.05
C PRO A 171 5.41 -10.71 -13.86
N VAL A 172 4.99 -10.45 -15.10
CA VAL A 172 4.55 -11.46 -16.05
C VAL A 172 5.58 -11.66 -17.16
N THR A 173 5.65 -12.90 -17.67
CA THR A 173 6.45 -13.23 -18.85
C THR A 173 5.70 -12.88 -20.11
N LYS A 174 6.20 -11.91 -20.87
CA LYS A 174 5.65 -11.52 -22.18
C LYS A 174 6.71 -10.85 -23.05
N ARG A 175 6.31 -10.45 -24.25
CA ARG A 175 7.15 -9.59 -25.10
C ARG A 175 7.25 -8.20 -24.48
N LEU A 176 8.48 -7.74 -24.26
CA LEU A 176 8.82 -6.47 -23.64
C LEU A 176 8.93 -5.34 -24.67
N ALA A 177 9.00 -4.10 -24.18
CA ALA A 177 9.11 -2.91 -25.02
C ALA A 177 10.37 -2.89 -25.91
N CYS A 178 11.45 -3.54 -25.48
CA CYS A 178 12.69 -3.71 -26.25
C CYS A 178 12.59 -4.78 -27.36
N GLY A 179 11.52 -5.57 -27.38
CA GLY A 179 11.32 -6.67 -28.33
C GLY A 179 11.64 -8.06 -27.78
N ASP A 180 12.38 -8.15 -26.67
CA ASP A 180 12.72 -9.40 -25.99
C ASP A 180 11.47 -10.11 -25.44
N TYR A 181 11.50 -11.44 -25.40
CA TYR A 181 10.50 -12.23 -24.67
C TYR A 181 11.10 -12.72 -23.35
N GLY A 182 10.46 -12.40 -22.24
CA GLY A 182 10.95 -12.83 -20.93
C GLY A 182 10.16 -12.25 -19.77
N ASN A 183 10.56 -12.62 -18.57
CA ASN A 183 9.96 -12.13 -17.34
C ASN A 183 10.40 -10.69 -17.02
N GLY A 184 9.57 -9.94 -16.30
CA GLY A 184 9.89 -8.58 -15.88
C GLY A 184 8.88 -7.52 -16.34
N ALA A 185 7.87 -7.91 -17.12
CA ALA A 185 6.81 -6.99 -17.48
C ALA A 185 5.84 -6.79 -16.32
N MET A 186 5.36 -5.56 -16.12
CA MET A 186 4.37 -5.27 -15.08
C MET A 186 3.14 -6.17 -15.22
N ALA A 187 2.62 -6.65 -14.09
CA ALA A 187 1.30 -7.25 -13.99
C ALA A 187 0.24 -6.33 -14.59
N GLU A 188 -0.86 -6.91 -15.09
CA GLU A 188 -1.93 -6.10 -15.65
C GLU A 188 -2.63 -5.29 -14.56
N PRO A 189 -3.10 -4.05 -14.85
CA PRO A 189 -3.76 -3.20 -13.86
C PRO A 189 -4.93 -3.86 -13.13
N SER A 190 -5.70 -4.70 -13.84
CA SER A 190 -6.80 -5.48 -13.26
C SER A 190 -6.32 -6.50 -12.22
N THR A 191 -5.19 -7.18 -12.49
CA THR A 191 -4.57 -8.11 -11.54
C THR A 191 -4.12 -7.35 -10.29
N ILE A 192 -3.41 -6.23 -10.47
CA ILE A 192 -2.94 -5.40 -9.35
C ILE A 192 -4.11 -4.94 -8.49
N TYR A 193 -5.17 -4.41 -9.12
CA TYR A 193 -6.39 -4.02 -8.44
C TYR A 193 -7.02 -5.18 -7.66
N SER A 194 -7.22 -6.33 -8.29
CA SER A 194 -7.84 -7.48 -7.65
C SER A 194 -7.04 -7.99 -6.45
N THR A 195 -5.71 -8.03 -6.54
CA THR A 195 -4.85 -8.45 -5.42
C THR A 195 -5.01 -7.51 -4.23
N VAL A 196 -4.93 -6.20 -4.44
CA VAL A 196 -5.06 -5.22 -3.35
C VAL A 196 -6.46 -5.24 -2.75
N ARG A 197 -7.49 -5.35 -3.58
CA ARG A 197 -8.89 -5.39 -3.13
C ARG A 197 -9.18 -6.63 -2.28
N LEU A 198 -8.80 -7.82 -2.75
CA LEU A 198 -9.01 -9.06 -2.01
C LEU A 198 -8.26 -9.05 -0.67
N PHE A 199 -7.03 -8.52 -0.65
CA PHE A 199 -6.30 -8.34 0.59
C PHE A 199 -7.04 -7.43 1.57
N TYR A 200 -7.52 -6.26 1.11
CA TYR A 200 -8.24 -5.32 1.96
C TYR A 200 -9.54 -5.91 2.52
N GLU A 201 -10.32 -6.60 1.68
CA GLU A 201 -11.57 -7.24 2.08
C GLU A 201 -11.34 -8.37 3.10
N SER A 202 -10.25 -9.14 2.95
CA SER A 202 -9.90 -10.20 3.92
C SER A 202 -9.54 -9.65 5.31
N LYS A 203 -8.79 -8.54 5.37
CA LYS A 203 -8.46 -7.86 6.63
C LYS A 203 -9.70 -7.28 7.30
N ALA A 204 -10.61 -6.69 6.53
CA ALA A 204 -11.86 -6.15 7.06
C ALA A 204 -12.73 -7.25 7.70
N GLN A 205 -12.86 -8.39 7.03
CA GLN A 205 -13.61 -9.55 7.57
C GLN A 205 -12.98 -10.12 8.83
N GLN A 206 -11.65 -10.18 8.90
CA GLN A 206 -10.96 -10.68 10.09
C GLN A 206 -11.18 -9.78 11.30
N VAL A 207 -11.21 -8.46 11.11
CA VAL A 207 -11.57 -7.50 12.17
C VAL A 207 -13.02 -7.69 12.61
N GLU A 208 -13.94 -7.86 11.67
CA GLU A 208 -15.36 -8.09 11.97
C GLU A 208 -15.59 -9.37 12.79
N ILE A 209 -14.92 -10.48 12.43
CA ILE A 209 -14.96 -11.74 13.18
C ILE A 209 -14.38 -11.56 14.59
N CYS A 210 -13.24 -10.86 14.74
CA CYS A 210 -12.66 -10.58 16.05
C CYS A 210 -13.59 -9.75 16.93
N MET A 211 -14.26 -8.73 16.37
CA MET A 211 -15.19 -7.88 17.11
C MET A 211 -16.43 -8.66 17.58
N LEU A 212 -17.00 -9.52 16.72
CA LEU A 212 -18.11 -10.41 17.10
C LEU A 212 -17.73 -11.36 18.23
N ASN A 213 -16.50 -11.90 18.19
CA ASN A 213 -16.02 -12.76 19.26
C ASN A 213 -15.82 -11.99 20.58
N VAL A 214 -15.37 -10.73 20.54
CA VAL A 214 -15.24 -9.90 21.76
C VAL A 214 -16.59 -9.58 22.39
N GLU A 215 -17.62 -9.22 21.60
CA GLU A 215 -18.98 -9.01 22.13
C GLU A 215 -19.58 -10.28 22.76
N THR A 216 -19.16 -11.47 22.30
CA THR A 216 -19.58 -12.74 22.88
C THR A 216 -18.82 -13.09 24.18
N ILE A 217 -17.64 -12.47 24.40
CA ILE A 217 -16.76 -12.72 25.55
C ILE A 217 -17.08 -11.81 26.76
N ASP A 218 -17.88 -10.74 26.60
CA ASP A 218 -18.37 -9.89 27.71
C ASP A 218 -19.23 -10.64 28.77
N GLY A 219 -19.38 -11.96 28.66
CA GLY A 219 -20.02 -12.84 29.64
C GLY A 219 -19.14 -13.96 30.24
N LEU A 220 -17.84 -14.07 29.93
CA LEU A 220 -16.99 -15.18 30.41
C LEU A 220 -15.61 -14.68 30.88
N GLU A 221 -15.35 -14.83 32.19
CA GLU A 221 -14.15 -14.37 32.89
C GLU A 221 -12.83 -15.00 32.37
N ASP A 222 -11.85 -14.10 32.13
CA ASP A 222 -10.38 -14.16 32.26
C ASP A 222 -9.50 -15.28 31.62
N GLU A 223 -10.00 -16.33 30.97
CA GLU A 223 -9.10 -17.34 30.33
C GLU A 223 -9.08 -17.33 28.77
N LEU A 224 -9.94 -16.57 28.10
CA LEU A 224 -10.09 -16.62 26.62
C LEU A 224 -9.45 -15.45 25.85
N VAL A 225 -9.07 -14.36 26.52
CA VAL A 225 -8.43 -13.20 25.88
C VAL A 225 -7.04 -13.57 25.32
N GLU A 226 -6.37 -14.56 25.92
CA GLU A 226 -5.06 -15.02 25.48
C GLU A 226 -5.13 -15.77 24.12
N VAL A 227 -6.23 -16.46 23.83
CA VAL A 227 -6.41 -17.23 22.59
C VAL A 227 -6.53 -16.29 21.36
N CYS A 228 -7.31 -15.21 21.46
CA CYS A 228 -7.44 -14.23 20.39
C CYS A 228 -6.12 -13.48 20.11
N MET A 229 -5.30 -13.24 21.13
CA MET A 229 -3.97 -12.62 20.98
C MET A 229 -2.92 -13.58 20.41
N LEU A 230 -3.10 -14.89 20.60
CA LEU A 230 -2.23 -15.94 20.04
C LEU A 230 -2.48 -16.15 18.54
N ASP A 231 -3.73 -16.12 18.08
CA ASP A 231 -4.05 -16.26 16.64
C ASP A 231 -3.51 -15.10 15.78
N LEU A 232 -3.40 -13.88 16.34
CA LEU A 232 -2.74 -12.74 15.70
C LEU A 232 -1.25 -12.96 15.41
N LYS A 233 -0.56 -13.77 16.23
CA LYS A 233 0.87 -14.10 16.01
C LYS A 233 1.07 -15.28 15.07
N ILE A 234 0.10 -16.18 14.96
CA ILE A 234 0.22 -17.38 14.12
C ILE A 234 0.10 -17.02 12.63
N THR A 235 -0.71 -16.02 12.26
CA THR A 235 -0.85 -15.60 10.86
C THR A 235 0.34 -14.81 10.31
N ASP A 236 1.09 -14.08 11.15
CA ASP A 236 2.33 -13.42 10.74
C ASP A 236 3.50 -14.41 10.56
N GLY A 237 3.35 -15.67 11.03
CA GLY A 237 4.39 -16.70 10.99
C GLY A 237 4.27 -17.75 9.89
N LEU A 238 3.25 -17.70 9.01
CA LEU A 238 2.93 -18.80 8.08
C LEU A 238 3.37 -18.60 6.61
N GLU A 239 4.12 -17.56 6.27
CA GLU A 239 4.80 -17.45 4.97
C GLU A 239 6.33 -17.30 5.09
N THR A 240 6.97 -18.11 5.93
CA THR A 240 8.43 -18.34 5.84
C THR A 240 8.79 -19.82 6.02
N SER A 241 8.27 -20.69 5.13
CA SER A 241 8.89 -22.01 4.93
C SER A 241 8.98 -22.34 3.43
N GLY A 242 9.98 -21.76 2.79
CA GLY A 242 10.35 -22.03 1.40
C GLY A 242 11.85 -22.00 1.17
N SER A 243 12.65 -22.37 2.18
CA SER A 243 14.11 -22.48 2.09
C SER A 243 14.61 -23.84 2.60
N GLU A 244 14.24 -24.90 1.88
CA GLU A 244 15.00 -26.16 1.90
C GLU A 244 15.22 -26.66 0.47
N MET A 245 16.26 -26.16 -0.20
CA MET A 245 17.02 -26.99 -1.14
C MET A 245 18.34 -27.38 -0.46
N LYS A 246 18.26 -28.47 0.28
CA LYS A 246 19.42 -29.28 0.63
C LYS A 246 19.96 -29.94 -0.64
N GLN A 247 21.28 -29.81 -0.76
CA GLN A 247 22.19 -30.71 -1.47
C GLN A 247 21.63 -32.12 -1.69
N LEU A 248 21.59 -32.57 -2.93
CA LEU A 248 21.81 -33.99 -3.26
C LEU A 248 22.22 -34.14 -4.73
N LYS A 249 23.47 -34.59 -4.90
CA LYS A 249 24.22 -34.99 -6.11
C LYS A 249 24.98 -33.90 -6.88
#